data_AF-A0A7S0T3D7-F1
#
_entry.id   AF-A0A7S0T3D7-F1
#
_cell.length_a   1.000
_cell.length_b   1.000
_cell.length_c   1.000
_cell.angle_alpha   90.00
_cell.angle_beta   90.00
_cell.angle_gamma   90.00
#
_symmetry.space_group_name_H-M   'P 1'
#
loop_
_entity.id
_entity.type
_entity.pdbx_description
1 polymer ?
#
loop_
_entity_poly.entity_id
_entity_poly.type
_entity_poly.pdbx_seq_one_letter_code
_entity_poly.pdbx_strand_id
1 'polypeptide(L)'
;FEENPILYCEVCDTAVHQICYGIATIPEGDWVCRACTGVSTRTTHKSLEPRACCLCTVPRGALKPTSCGKWCHLFCSNWLPETYVPDAAAQEPVEGIEDLAPARFQMTCTVCRTRDGACIQCSHGKCIASVHPMCAFLTGQHRMEERGVPGEEWCEYLSYCVKHSKIRNESTRASHSHGNKLEAPQVAEEGEEQEPGLERGQRRHQMQEEQGQRQVQERK
;
A
#
# COMPACT_ATOMS: atom_id res chain seq x y z
N PHE A 1 -22.51 -1.72 -12.09
CA PHE A 1 -21.44 -0.68 -12.04
C PHE A 1 -21.88 0.59 -11.31
N GLU A 2 -23.13 0.68 -10.81
CA GLU A 2 -23.66 1.89 -10.13
C GLU A 2 -23.27 2.04 -8.65
N GLU A 3 -22.64 1.05 -8.01
CA GLU A 3 -22.44 1.04 -6.55
C GLU A 3 -21.08 1.61 -6.07
N ASN A 4 -20.18 2.01 -6.96
CA ASN A 4 -18.88 2.59 -6.59
C ASN A 4 -18.30 3.50 -7.70
N PRO A 5 -18.91 4.68 -7.95
CA PRO A 5 -18.50 5.56 -9.04
C PRO A 5 -17.14 6.24 -8.77
N ILE A 6 -16.52 6.76 -9.84
CA ILE A 6 -15.35 7.63 -9.75
C ILE A 6 -15.82 9.08 -9.62
N LEU A 7 -15.32 9.78 -8.61
CA LEU A 7 -15.53 11.21 -8.40
C LEU A 7 -14.24 11.97 -8.75
N TYR A 8 -14.40 13.17 -9.31
CA TYR A 8 -13.33 14.10 -9.64
C TYR A 8 -13.40 15.30 -8.70
N CYS A 9 -12.28 15.67 -8.10
CA CYS A 9 -12.23 16.84 -7.22
C CYS A 9 -12.28 18.13 -8.06
N GLU A 10 -13.21 19.04 -7.79
CA GLU A 10 -13.33 20.29 -8.57
C GLU A 10 -12.13 21.24 -8.43
N VAL A 11 -11.36 21.12 -7.35
CA VAL A 11 -10.19 21.97 -7.12
C VAL A 11 -8.94 21.39 -7.77
N CYS A 12 -8.82 20.06 -7.75
CA CYS A 12 -7.56 19.41 -8.08
C CYS A 12 -7.68 18.27 -9.09
N ASP A 13 -8.84 17.92 -9.60
CA ASP A 13 -9.00 16.86 -10.62
C ASP A 13 -8.46 15.49 -10.18
N THR A 14 -8.20 15.29 -8.88
CA THR A 14 -7.93 13.96 -8.33
C THR A 14 -9.18 13.11 -8.52
N ALA A 15 -9.02 12.00 -9.24
CA ALA A 15 -10.06 11.00 -9.46
C ALA A 15 -9.95 9.87 -8.42
N VAL A 16 -11.05 9.51 -7.76
CA VAL A 16 -11.10 8.41 -6.80
C VAL A 16 -12.43 7.66 -6.89
N HIS A 17 -12.40 6.35 -6.65
CA HIS A 17 -13.64 5.61 -6.37
C HIS A 17 -14.22 6.05 -5.02
N GLN A 18 -15.55 6.07 -4.93
CA GLN A 18 -16.30 6.42 -3.71
C GLN A 18 -15.79 5.63 -2.50
N ILE A 19 -15.79 4.30 -2.59
CA ILE A 19 -15.41 3.40 -1.48
C ILE A 19 -13.91 3.48 -1.19
N CYS A 20 -13.06 3.53 -2.23
CA CYS A 20 -11.61 3.57 -2.04
C CYS A 20 -11.11 4.85 -1.34
N TYR A 21 -11.92 5.91 -1.32
CA TYR A 21 -11.60 7.16 -0.63
C TYR A 21 -12.46 7.42 0.62
N GLY A 22 -13.36 6.50 0.95
CA GLY A 22 -14.25 6.58 2.11
C GLY A 22 -15.29 7.70 2.03
N ILE A 23 -15.90 7.89 0.86
CA ILE A 23 -16.95 8.89 0.65
C ILE A 23 -18.30 8.27 1.06
N ALA A 24 -18.78 8.62 2.26
CA ALA A 24 -20.01 8.07 2.82
C ALA A 24 -21.25 8.32 1.92
N THR A 25 -21.39 9.55 1.42
CA THR A 25 -22.49 9.94 0.52
C THR A 25 -21.95 10.87 -0.55
N ILE A 26 -22.34 10.63 -1.80
CA ILE A 26 -22.01 11.51 -2.93
C ILE A 26 -22.87 12.78 -2.81
N PRO A 27 -22.27 13.99 -2.79
CA PRO A 27 -23.04 15.23 -2.74
C PRO A 27 -23.80 15.47 -4.05
N GLU A 28 -24.91 16.20 -3.99
CA GLU A 28 -25.71 16.58 -5.18
C GLU A 28 -25.00 17.61 -6.10
N GLY A 29 -23.81 18.09 -5.73
CA GLY A 29 -23.01 19.04 -6.50
C GLY A 29 -21.51 18.77 -6.39
N ASP A 30 -20.72 19.82 -6.53
CA ASP A 30 -19.25 19.76 -6.54
C ASP A 30 -18.67 18.96 -5.37
N TRP A 31 -17.87 17.95 -5.69
CA TRP A 31 -17.10 17.21 -4.72
C TRP A 31 -15.68 17.77 -4.61
N VAL A 32 -15.20 17.95 -3.39
CA VAL A 32 -13.85 18.45 -3.11
C VAL A 32 -13.14 17.45 -2.21
N CYS A 33 -11.99 16.94 -2.65
CA CYS A 33 -11.23 15.95 -1.88
C CYS A 33 -10.74 16.50 -0.55
N ARG A 34 -10.37 15.59 0.37
CA ARG A 34 -9.99 15.95 1.74
C ARG A 34 -8.81 16.94 1.77
N ALA A 35 -7.86 16.79 0.85
CA ALA A 35 -6.70 17.67 0.70
C ALA A 35 -7.06 19.10 0.25
N CYS A 36 -8.17 19.28 -0.46
CA CYS A 36 -8.63 20.59 -0.91
C CYS A 36 -9.66 21.22 0.03
N THR A 37 -10.31 20.43 0.91
CA THR A 37 -11.23 20.97 1.91
C THR A 37 -10.53 21.99 2.84
N GLY A 38 -11.15 23.17 2.98
CA GLY A 38 -10.64 24.27 3.81
C GLY A 38 -9.56 25.13 3.14
N VAL A 39 -9.16 24.81 1.91
CA VAL A 39 -8.34 25.68 1.07
C VAL A 39 -9.27 26.70 0.41
N SER A 40 -9.18 27.97 0.81
CA SER A 40 -10.04 29.04 0.27
C SER A 40 -9.80 29.24 -1.22
N THR A 41 -10.83 29.00 -2.04
CA THR A 41 -10.81 29.17 -3.51
C THR A 41 -10.74 30.62 -3.95
N ARG A 42 -10.85 31.59 -3.01
CA ARG A 42 -10.79 33.03 -3.31
C ARG A 42 -9.40 33.54 -3.66
N THR A 43 -8.37 32.76 -3.38
CA THR A 43 -7.01 33.03 -3.86
C THR A 43 -6.72 32.09 -5.02
N THR A 44 -6.67 32.67 -6.23
CA THR A 44 -6.17 32.06 -7.47
C THR A 44 -5.10 31.00 -7.17
N HIS A 45 -5.35 29.72 -7.52
CA HIS A 45 -4.49 28.50 -7.58
C HIS A 45 -2.99 28.50 -7.17
N LYS A 46 -2.49 29.45 -6.39
CA LYS A 46 -1.08 29.87 -6.37
C LYS A 46 -0.54 30.23 -4.97
N SER A 47 -1.36 30.27 -3.91
CA SER A 47 -0.91 30.80 -2.62
C SER A 47 -1.13 29.94 -1.37
N LEU A 48 -1.48 28.66 -1.52
CA LEU A 48 -1.39 27.71 -0.41
C LEU A 48 -0.55 26.53 -0.88
N GLU A 49 0.55 26.26 -0.17
CA GLU A 49 1.39 25.09 -0.43
C GLU A 49 0.50 23.84 -0.45
N PRO A 50 0.52 23.07 -1.56
CA PRO A 50 -0.34 21.91 -1.68
C PRO A 50 0.08 20.89 -0.62
N ARG A 51 -0.93 20.31 0.06
CA ARG A 51 -0.69 19.17 0.96
C ARG A 51 0.02 18.07 0.17
N ALA A 52 1.14 17.59 0.71
CA ALA A 52 2.03 16.64 0.06
C ALA A 52 2.14 15.35 0.87
N CYS A 53 2.28 14.23 0.17
CA CYS A 53 2.51 12.94 0.81
C CYS A 53 3.85 12.93 1.56
N CYS A 54 3.84 12.46 2.81
CA CYS A 54 5.07 12.33 3.60
C CYS A 54 5.92 11.10 3.23
N LEU A 55 5.44 10.24 2.32
CA LEU A 55 6.09 8.98 1.96
C LEU A 55 6.62 8.94 0.51
N CYS A 56 6.34 9.95 -0.31
CA CYS A 56 6.87 10.05 -1.67
C CYS A 56 6.83 11.50 -2.19
N THR A 57 7.43 11.73 -3.35
CA THR A 57 7.47 13.05 -4.01
C THR A 57 6.37 13.25 -5.07
N VAL A 58 5.45 12.29 -5.24
CA VAL A 58 4.37 12.44 -6.23
C VAL A 58 3.36 13.49 -5.75
N PRO A 59 3.13 14.57 -6.51
CA PRO A 59 2.20 15.60 -6.10
C PRO A 59 0.75 15.12 -6.23
N ARG A 60 -0.13 15.65 -5.37
CA ARG A 60 -1.60 15.53 -5.49
C ARG A 60 -2.06 14.07 -5.42
N GLY A 61 -3.22 13.69 -5.96
CA GLY A 61 -3.77 12.33 -5.81
C GLY A 61 -4.58 12.14 -4.53
N ALA A 62 -4.90 10.88 -4.21
CA ALA A 62 -5.78 10.48 -3.10
C ALA A 62 -5.07 10.59 -1.74
N LEU A 63 -4.97 11.81 -1.22
CA LEU A 63 -4.35 12.11 0.07
C LEU A 63 -5.37 12.11 1.21
N LYS A 64 -4.96 11.61 2.37
CA LYS A 64 -5.69 11.61 3.64
C LYS A 64 -4.80 12.13 4.78
N PRO A 65 -5.38 12.72 5.83
CA PRO A 65 -4.62 13.15 7.01
C PRO A 65 -4.06 11.93 7.75
N THR A 66 -2.88 12.09 8.35
CA THR A 66 -2.30 11.08 9.25
C THR A 66 -2.54 11.46 10.71
N SER A 67 -2.50 10.48 11.62
CA SER A 67 -2.62 10.73 13.07
C SER A 67 -1.54 11.69 13.60
N CYS A 68 -0.35 11.69 12.98
CA CYS A 68 0.76 12.57 13.31
C CYS A 68 0.72 13.97 12.64
N GLY A 69 -0.42 14.37 12.06
CA GLY A 69 -0.61 15.71 11.48
C GLY A 69 0.03 15.92 10.10
N LYS A 70 0.54 14.87 9.46
CA LYS A 70 1.04 14.89 8.08
C LYS A 70 -0.08 14.47 7.11
N TRP A 71 0.29 14.34 5.83
CA TRP A 71 -0.60 13.84 4.77
C TRP A 71 0.06 12.63 4.11
N CYS A 72 -0.74 11.64 3.74
CA CYS A 72 -0.26 10.43 3.09
C CYS A 72 -1.21 10.03 1.96
N HIS A 73 -0.68 9.47 0.88
CA HIS A 73 -1.52 8.80 -0.11
C HIS A 73 -2.06 7.51 0.49
N LEU A 74 -3.35 7.23 0.29
CA LEU A 74 -3.90 5.90 0.58
C LEU A 74 -3.14 4.79 -0.15
N PHE A 75 -2.71 5.06 -1.39
CA PHE A 75 -1.86 4.13 -2.12
C PHE A 75 -0.51 3.90 -1.41
N CYS A 76 0.18 4.95 -0.96
CA CYS A 76 1.46 4.76 -0.27
C CYS A 76 1.29 3.99 1.04
N SER A 77 0.21 4.23 1.80
CA SER A 77 -0.04 3.51 3.05
C SER A 77 -0.34 2.04 2.82
N ASN A 78 -1.10 1.69 1.78
CA ASN A 78 -1.44 0.29 1.50
C ASN A 78 -0.20 -0.56 1.20
N TRP A 79 0.81 0.03 0.58
CA TRP A 79 2.01 -0.69 0.15
C TRP A 79 3.11 -0.76 1.22
N LEU A 80 2.91 -0.13 2.38
CA LEU A 80 3.86 -0.12 3.48
C LEU A 80 3.26 -0.88 4.68
N PRO A 81 3.87 -2.00 5.11
CA PRO A 81 3.26 -2.88 6.11
C PRO A 81 3.17 -2.28 7.51
N GLU A 82 3.91 -1.21 7.81
CA GLU A 82 3.81 -0.51 9.09
C GLU A 82 2.62 0.46 9.13
N THR A 83 2.07 0.85 7.98
CA THR A 83 0.99 1.84 7.90
C THR A 83 -0.35 1.17 7.65
N TYR A 84 -1.42 1.76 8.18
CA TYR A 84 -2.76 1.21 8.08
C TYR A 84 -3.82 2.31 8.23
N VAL A 85 -5.08 1.94 7.95
CA VAL A 85 -6.24 2.80 8.14
C VAL A 85 -7.26 2.02 8.97
N PRO A 86 -7.50 2.38 10.25
CA PRO A 86 -8.36 1.60 11.14
C PRO A 86 -9.83 1.58 10.70
N ASP A 87 -10.33 2.71 10.17
CA ASP A 87 -11.69 2.84 9.70
C ASP A 87 -11.75 2.59 8.19
N ALA A 88 -12.12 1.36 7.82
CA ALA A 88 -12.24 0.96 6.42
C ALA A 88 -13.37 1.70 5.67
N ALA A 89 -14.36 2.26 6.37
CA ALA A 89 -15.46 3.01 5.75
C ALA A 89 -15.08 4.48 5.52
N ALA A 90 -14.42 5.13 6.47
CA ALA A 90 -13.98 6.53 6.34
C ALA A 90 -12.67 6.68 5.56
N GLN A 91 -11.85 5.63 5.50
CA GLN A 91 -10.51 5.65 4.90
C GLN A 91 -9.63 6.78 5.48
N GLU A 92 -9.79 7.13 6.76
CA GLU A 92 -8.94 8.08 7.49
C GLU A 92 -9.07 7.92 9.02
N PRO A 93 -8.08 8.34 9.83
CA PRO A 93 -6.74 8.80 9.43
C PRO A 93 -5.83 7.65 9.01
N VAL A 94 -4.73 7.97 8.33
CA VAL A 94 -3.62 7.03 8.11
C VAL A 94 -2.76 6.96 9.37
N GLU A 95 -2.52 5.76 9.89
CA GLU A 95 -1.73 5.48 11.09
C GLU A 95 -0.42 4.72 10.76
N GLY A 96 0.45 4.56 11.76
CA GLY A 96 1.71 3.83 11.65
C GLY A 96 2.86 4.55 10.93
N ILE A 97 2.68 5.83 10.58
CA ILE A 97 3.72 6.65 9.91
C ILE A 97 4.99 6.77 10.76
N GLU A 98 4.82 6.91 12.06
CA GLU A 98 5.92 7.09 13.02
C GLU A 98 6.63 5.76 13.37
N ASP A 99 6.01 4.62 13.03
CA ASP A 99 6.57 3.27 13.23
C ASP A 99 7.38 2.76 12.03
N LEU A 100 7.40 3.52 10.92
CA LEU A 100 8.13 3.15 9.71
C LEU A 100 9.63 2.97 10.00
N ALA A 101 10.16 1.81 9.61
CA ALA A 101 11.57 1.51 9.79
C ALA A 101 12.45 2.56 9.07
N PRO A 102 13.48 3.14 9.74
CA PRO A 102 14.35 4.16 9.13
C PRO A 102 15.01 3.70 7.83
N ALA A 103 15.26 2.39 7.69
CA ALA A 103 15.82 1.80 6.48
C ALA A 103 14.99 2.09 5.21
N ARG A 104 13.67 2.29 5.33
CA ARG A 104 12.79 2.61 4.19
C ARG A 104 13.16 3.91 3.50
N PHE A 105 13.59 4.89 4.27
CA PHE A 105 14.02 6.22 3.80
C PHE A 105 15.51 6.26 3.42
N GLN A 106 16.25 5.17 3.67
CA GLN A 106 17.66 5.04 3.29
C GLN A 106 17.84 4.26 1.99
N MET A 107 16.79 3.65 1.46
CA MET A 107 16.85 2.95 0.19
C MET A 107 16.80 3.93 -0.99
N THR A 108 17.52 3.63 -2.06
CA THR A 108 17.50 4.43 -3.30
C THR A 108 16.56 3.78 -4.30
N CYS A 109 15.49 4.49 -4.65
CA CYS A 109 14.49 4.02 -5.60
C CYS A 109 15.13 3.71 -6.97
N THR A 110 14.90 2.52 -7.52
CA THR A 110 15.45 2.10 -8.82
C THR A 110 14.88 2.86 -10.01
N VAL A 111 13.76 3.55 -9.83
CA VAL A 111 13.10 4.35 -10.88
C VAL A 111 13.61 5.79 -10.86
N CYS A 112 13.36 6.54 -9.77
CA CYS A 112 13.69 7.97 -9.71
C CYS A 112 15.11 8.27 -9.24
N ARG A 113 15.85 7.26 -8.76
CA ARG A 113 17.25 7.36 -8.29
C ARG A 113 17.47 8.28 -7.08
N THR A 114 16.41 8.59 -6.33
CA THR A 114 16.48 9.37 -5.09
C THR A 114 16.10 8.54 -3.86
N ARG A 115 16.24 9.15 -2.68
CA ARG A 115 15.84 8.62 -1.37
C ARG A 115 14.66 9.41 -0.77
N ASP A 116 13.99 10.21 -1.60
CA ASP A 116 12.94 11.13 -1.17
C ASP A 116 11.60 10.41 -0.98
N GLY A 117 11.50 9.65 0.10
CA GLY A 117 10.32 8.86 0.44
C GLY A 117 10.66 7.49 1.02
N ALA A 118 9.61 6.75 1.36
CA ALA A 118 9.74 5.40 1.87
C ALA A 118 9.69 4.40 0.70
N CYS A 119 10.77 3.63 0.52
CA CYS A 119 10.80 2.55 -0.45
C CYS A 119 10.22 1.24 0.11
N ILE A 120 9.70 0.43 -0.79
CA ILE A 120 9.42 -1.00 -0.64
C ILE A 120 10.48 -1.81 -1.38
N GLN A 121 10.61 -3.10 -1.07
CA GLN A 121 11.58 -4.00 -1.70
C GLN A 121 10.91 -5.08 -2.53
N CYS A 122 11.68 -5.63 -3.48
CA CYS A 122 11.24 -6.74 -4.30
C CYS A 122 10.94 -7.99 -3.47
N SER A 123 9.75 -8.54 -3.61
CA SER A 123 9.27 -9.75 -2.91
C SER A 123 9.83 -11.07 -3.46
N HIS A 124 10.88 -11.03 -4.30
CA HIS A 124 11.46 -12.24 -4.90
C HIS A 124 12.75 -12.63 -4.19
N GLY A 125 12.71 -13.70 -3.39
CA GLY A 125 13.86 -14.25 -2.68
C GLY A 125 14.60 -13.20 -1.85
N LYS A 126 15.92 -13.12 -2.03
CA LYS A 126 16.80 -12.16 -1.35
C LYS A 126 17.04 -10.88 -2.18
N CYS A 127 16.16 -10.56 -3.13
CA CYS A 127 16.35 -9.41 -4.02
C CYS A 127 16.23 -8.08 -3.24
N ILE A 128 17.30 -7.29 -3.26
CA ILE A 128 17.35 -6.00 -2.53
C ILE A 128 16.85 -4.80 -3.35
N ALA A 129 16.38 -5.01 -4.59
CA ALA A 129 15.89 -3.92 -5.43
C ALA A 129 14.74 -3.18 -4.73
N SER A 130 14.85 -1.86 -4.64
CA SER A 130 13.94 -1.01 -3.88
C SER A 130 13.31 0.06 -4.76
N VAL A 131 12.06 0.42 -4.46
CA VAL A 131 11.28 1.34 -5.28
C VAL A 131 10.27 2.06 -4.40
N HIS A 132 9.95 3.32 -4.69
CA HIS A 132 8.78 3.97 -4.09
C HIS A 132 7.50 3.30 -4.64
N PRO A 133 6.47 3.04 -3.82
CA PRO A 133 5.21 2.48 -4.30
C PRO A 133 4.66 3.21 -5.52
N MET A 134 4.57 4.54 -5.46
CA MET A 134 4.07 5.36 -6.58
C MET A 134 4.97 5.29 -7.82
N CYS A 135 6.29 5.17 -7.68
CA CYS A 135 7.17 4.99 -8.84
C CYS A 135 6.95 3.64 -9.53
N ALA A 136 6.76 2.57 -8.75
CA ALA A 136 6.45 1.25 -9.27
C ALA A 136 5.12 1.28 -10.05
N PHE A 137 4.09 1.89 -9.47
CA PHE A 137 2.76 2.02 -10.07
C PHE A 137 2.79 2.84 -11.36
N LEU A 138 3.32 4.07 -11.31
CA LEU A 138 3.26 5.01 -12.44
C LEU A 138 4.11 4.59 -13.63
N THR A 139 5.20 3.85 -13.41
CA THR A 139 6.01 3.34 -14.53
C THR A 139 5.41 2.11 -15.19
N GLY A 140 4.60 1.33 -14.48
CA GLY A 140 4.06 0.06 -14.96
C GLY A 140 5.11 -1.01 -15.27
N GLN A 141 6.38 -0.78 -14.94
CA GLN A 141 7.47 -1.73 -15.23
C GLN A 141 7.68 -2.76 -14.11
N HIS A 142 7.28 -2.39 -12.90
CA HIS A 142 7.22 -3.29 -11.75
C HIS A 142 5.90 -4.05 -11.77
N ARG A 143 5.90 -5.31 -11.32
CA ARG A 143 4.66 -6.06 -11.12
C ARG A 143 4.23 -5.87 -9.67
N MET A 144 2.99 -5.42 -9.49
CA MET A 144 2.39 -5.12 -8.20
C MET A 144 1.17 -6.03 -8.04
N GLU A 145 1.12 -6.81 -6.96
CA GLU A 145 0.06 -7.77 -6.68
C GLU A 145 -0.56 -7.53 -5.31
N GLU A 146 -1.89 -7.59 -5.27
CA GLU A 146 -2.67 -7.64 -4.04
C GLU A 146 -3.17 -9.07 -3.89
N ARG A 147 -2.85 -9.70 -2.75
CA ARG A 147 -3.18 -11.11 -2.50
C ARG A 147 -3.95 -11.22 -1.20
N GLY A 148 -5.22 -11.64 -1.27
CA GLY A 148 -6.00 -11.99 -0.09
C GLY A 148 -5.35 -13.15 0.67
N VAL A 149 -5.34 -13.06 2.00
CA VAL A 149 -4.81 -14.11 2.85
C VAL A 149 -5.96 -15.04 3.30
N PRO A 150 -5.87 -16.37 3.09
CA PRO A 150 -6.96 -17.27 3.44
C PRO A 150 -7.30 -17.23 4.93
N GLY A 151 -8.58 -17.05 5.24
CA GLY A 151 -9.08 -16.97 6.62
C GLY A 151 -8.90 -15.60 7.27
N GLU A 152 -8.34 -14.64 6.55
CA GLU A 152 -8.05 -13.29 7.05
C GLU A 152 -8.81 -12.24 6.22
N GLU A 153 -9.15 -11.12 6.84
CA GLU A 153 -9.83 -10.00 6.17
C GLU A 153 -8.86 -9.01 5.50
N TRP A 154 -7.55 -9.30 5.54
CA TRP A 154 -6.51 -8.43 4.99
C TRP A 154 -5.82 -9.03 3.74
N CYS A 155 -5.17 -8.14 2.98
CA CYS A 155 -4.43 -8.48 1.78
C CYS A 155 -2.92 -8.25 1.99
N GLU A 156 -2.11 -9.12 1.42
CA GLU A 156 -0.67 -8.96 1.27
C GLU A 156 -0.37 -8.17 -0.01
N TYR A 157 0.49 -7.15 0.10
CA TYR A 157 0.93 -6.34 -1.03
C TYR A 157 2.35 -6.75 -1.45
N LEU A 158 2.46 -7.30 -2.66
CA LEU A 158 3.71 -7.86 -3.19
C LEU A 158 4.21 -7.02 -4.37
N SER A 159 5.49 -6.65 -4.35
CA SER A 159 6.11 -5.85 -5.41
C SER A 159 7.29 -6.60 -6.01
N TYR A 160 7.34 -6.70 -7.33
CA TYR A 160 8.41 -7.36 -8.05
C TYR A 160 9.11 -6.35 -8.96
N CYS A 161 10.44 -6.25 -8.85
CA CYS A 161 11.25 -5.36 -9.66
C CYS A 161 11.19 -5.75 -11.14
N VAL A 162 11.67 -4.87 -12.03
CA VAL A 162 11.65 -5.09 -13.48
C VAL A 162 12.28 -6.43 -13.90
N LYS A 163 13.30 -6.90 -13.18
CA LYS A 163 13.94 -8.20 -13.46
C LYS A 163 13.07 -9.40 -13.05
N HIS A 164 12.22 -9.25 -12.04
CA HIS A 164 11.37 -10.30 -11.48
C HIS A 164 9.88 -10.13 -11.83
N SER A 165 9.51 -9.08 -12.58
CA SER A 165 8.12 -8.78 -12.97
C SER A 165 7.51 -9.80 -13.94
N LYS A 166 8.32 -10.66 -14.57
CA LYS A 166 7.87 -11.75 -15.45
C LYS A 166 7.93 -13.13 -14.82
N ILE A 167 8.65 -13.27 -13.70
CA ILE A 167 8.80 -14.55 -13.01
C ILE A 167 7.57 -14.76 -12.14
N ARG A 168 6.73 -15.74 -12.45
CA ARG A 168 5.65 -16.17 -11.57
C ARG A 168 6.19 -17.34 -10.74
N ASN A 169 6.18 -17.21 -9.41
CA ASN A 169 6.62 -18.29 -8.54
C ASN A 169 5.67 -19.49 -8.71
N GLU A 170 6.22 -20.69 -8.90
CA GLU A 170 5.46 -21.94 -9.15
C GLU A 170 4.58 -22.38 -7.97
N SER A 171 4.75 -21.78 -6.78
CA SER A 171 3.88 -21.97 -5.61
C SER A 171 2.44 -21.45 -5.80
N THR A 172 2.14 -20.81 -6.94
CA THR A 172 0.80 -20.26 -7.27
C THR A 172 -0.08 -21.20 -8.10
N ARG A 173 0.37 -22.43 -8.43
CA ARG A 173 -0.37 -23.35 -9.30
C ARG A 173 -1.43 -24.23 -8.62
N ALA A 174 -1.58 -24.19 -7.30
CA ALA A 174 -2.41 -25.16 -6.58
C ALA A 174 -3.93 -24.90 -6.61
N SER A 175 -4.43 -23.78 -7.16
CA SER A 175 -5.87 -23.45 -7.07
C SER A 175 -6.65 -23.45 -8.39
N HIS A 176 -6.03 -23.67 -9.55
CA HIS A 176 -6.78 -23.80 -10.80
C HIS A 176 -6.12 -24.77 -11.79
N SER A 177 -6.52 -26.05 -11.76
CA SER A 177 -6.96 -26.78 -12.96
C SER A 177 -7.46 -28.18 -12.60
N HIS A 178 -8.76 -28.41 -12.76
CA HIS A 178 -9.24 -29.71 -13.21
C HIS A 178 -8.93 -29.81 -14.71
N GLY A 179 -8.28 -30.88 -15.17
CA GLY A 179 -8.33 -31.24 -16.59
C GLY A 179 -7.04 -31.73 -17.25
N ASN A 180 -6.78 -33.02 -17.06
CA ASN A 180 -6.16 -33.98 -17.97
C ASN A 180 -4.63 -34.07 -18.15
N LYS A 181 -4.17 -35.32 -18.08
CA LYS A 181 -2.81 -35.86 -18.06
C LYS A 181 -2.08 -35.74 -19.40
N LEU A 182 -0.74 -35.77 -19.36
CA LEU A 182 0.15 -36.73 -20.07
C LEU A 182 1.57 -36.66 -19.42
N GLU A 183 2.27 -37.80 -19.32
CA GLU A 183 3.41 -38.09 -18.41
C GLU A 183 4.84 -37.80 -18.95
N ALA A 184 5.73 -37.38 -18.02
CA ALA A 184 7.13 -37.81 -17.69
C ALA A 184 8.27 -37.80 -18.76
N PRO A 185 9.60 -37.71 -18.42
CA PRO A 185 10.22 -38.24 -17.19
C PRO A 185 11.33 -37.41 -16.47
N GLN A 186 11.75 -38.04 -15.36
CA GLN A 186 12.55 -37.67 -14.19
C GLN A 186 14.05 -37.43 -14.41
N VAL A 187 14.71 -36.68 -13.49
CA VAL A 187 16.01 -37.05 -12.85
C VAL A 187 16.27 -36.30 -11.51
N ALA A 188 16.59 -37.11 -10.46
CA ALA A 188 17.35 -36.95 -9.19
C ALA A 188 17.61 -35.56 -8.56
N GLU A 189 17.20 -35.29 -7.31
CA GLU A 189 17.90 -35.50 -6.00
C GLU A 189 19.21 -34.70 -5.86
N GLU A 190 19.56 -33.97 -4.79
CA GLU A 190 19.18 -33.89 -3.37
C GLU A 190 19.81 -32.60 -2.76
N GLY A 191 19.32 -32.11 -1.61
CA GLY A 191 20.02 -31.11 -0.79
C GLY A 191 19.13 -30.31 0.14
N GLU A 192 18.88 -30.83 1.34
CA GLU A 192 18.17 -30.16 2.43
C GLU A 192 19.00 -28.99 3.00
N GLU A 193 18.44 -27.78 3.04
CA GLU A 193 18.91 -26.73 3.96
C GLU A 193 17.70 -26.06 4.63
N GLN A 194 17.71 -26.12 5.96
CA GLN A 194 16.68 -25.58 6.86
C GLN A 194 16.60 -24.06 6.74
N GLU A 195 15.39 -23.54 6.51
CA GLU A 195 15.05 -22.11 6.42
C GLU A 195 14.75 -21.51 7.82
N PRO A 196 15.49 -20.50 8.31
CA PRO A 196 15.08 -19.69 9.45
C PRO A 196 14.78 -18.26 8.96
N GLY A 197 13.59 -18.04 8.39
CA GLY A 197 13.26 -16.74 7.77
C GLY A 197 11.87 -16.16 8.06
N LEU A 198 10.88 -16.97 8.44
CA LEU A 198 9.46 -16.56 8.49
C LEU A 198 8.98 -16.10 9.88
N GLU A 199 9.75 -16.34 10.94
CA GLU A 199 9.28 -16.10 12.32
C GLU A 199 9.30 -14.64 12.77
N ARG A 200 9.91 -13.71 12.02
CA ARG A 200 10.02 -12.29 12.45
C ARG A 200 8.77 -11.46 12.17
N GLY A 201 7.96 -11.84 11.17
CA GLY A 201 6.66 -11.20 10.93
C GLY A 201 5.58 -11.70 11.89
N GLN A 202 5.64 -12.99 12.23
CA GLN A 202 4.61 -13.70 13.02
C GLN A 202 4.50 -13.24 14.48
N ARG A 203 5.56 -12.69 15.10
CA ARG A 203 5.55 -12.31 16.53
C ARG A 203 5.01 -10.91 16.85
N ARG A 204 4.74 -10.06 15.85
CA ARG A 204 4.41 -8.64 16.11
C ARG A 204 2.91 -8.33 16.16
N HIS A 205 2.05 -9.11 15.53
CA HIS A 205 0.60 -8.86 15.55
C HIS A 205 -0.07 -9.34 16.85
N GLN A 206 0.35 -10.48 17.42
CA GLN A 206 -0.12 -10.91 18.75
C GLN A 206 0.20 -9.90 19.86
N MET A 207 1.36 -9.22 19.77
CA MET A 207 1.71 -8.14 20.71
C MET A 207 0.84 -6.88 20.54
N GLN A 208 0.29 -6.64 19.34
CA GLN A 208 -0.56 -5.48 19.02
C GLN A 208 -2.00 -5.67 19.53
N GLU A 209 -2.54 -6.89 19.47
CA GLU A 209 -3.83 -7.22 20.09
C GLU A 209 -3.75 -7.12 21.62
N GLU A 210 -2.69 -7.66 22.25
CA GLU A 210 -2.56 -7.62 23.71
C GLU A 210 -2.34 -6.20 24.26
N GLN A 211 -1.59 -5.34 23.56
CA GLN A 211 -1.36 -3.96 23.98
C GLN A 211 -2.59 -3.06 23.75
N GLY A 212 -3.33 -3.29 22.66
CA GLY A 212 -4.61 -2.63 22.41
C GLY A 212 -5.67 -2.99 23.45
N GLN A 213 -5.74 -4.26 23.87
CA GLN A 213 -6.69 -4.72 24.89
C GLN A 213 -6.36 -4.20 26.31
N ARG A 214 -5.07 -4.08 26.66
CA ARG A 214 -4.64 -3.54 27.98
C ARG A 214 -4.94 -2.05 28.14
N GLN A 215 -4.72 -1.23 27.11
CA GLN A 215 -5.02 0.21 27.18
C GLN A 215 -6.53 0.52 27.27
N VAL A 216 -7.37 -0.38 26.76
CA VAL A 216 -8.84 -0.27 26.87
C VAL A 216 -9.34 -0.65 28.26
N GLN A 217 -8.64 -1.54 28.98
CA GLN A 217 -9.00 -1.93 30.35
C GLN A 217 -8.55 -0.92 31.41
N GLU A 218 -7.46 -0.17 31.19
CA GLU A 218 -6.96 0.85 32.13
C GLU A 218 -7.72 2.20 32.03
N ARG A 219 -8.65 2.33 31.07
CA ARG A 219 -9.49 3.53 30.85
C ARG A 219 -10.97 3.32 31.22
N LYS A 220 -11.29 2.21 31.88
CA LYS A 220 -12.60 1.95 32.52
C LYS A 220 -12.43 1.91 34.03
#